data_AF-G1NGV4-F1
#
_entry.id   AF-G1NGV4-F1
#
_cell.length_a   1.000
_cell.length_b   1.000
_cell.length_c   1.000
_cell.angle_alpha   90.00
_cell.angle_beta   90.00
_cell.angle_gamma   90.00
#
_symmetry.space_group_name_H-M   'P 1'
#
loop_
_entity.id
_entity.type
_entity.pdbx_description
1 polymer ?
#
loop_
_entity_poly.entity_id
_entity_poly.type
_entity_poly.pdbx_seq_one_letter_code
_entity_poly.pdbx_strand_id
1 'polypeptide(L)'
;MEVCAIFCSHDWKIKLSSLSFQVFTGNSNADSVVHHKLLYSMKARFLRFIPLKWNVGGHIGLRVEVFGCSYKSDIADFDGRSSLLYRFNQKLMSTFKDVVSLKFKSMQEDGVLFHGEGQRGDYITLELQKGKLSLHINLGDSNLHFTNSHTSITLGSLLDDQHWHSVLIERFNKQVNFTVDKHTQHFRTKGDSDHLDIDYELSFGGIPVPGKPGTFQRKNFHGCIENLYYNGVNIIDLAKRRKPQIYTNLFGKTFYFLLQDENISF
;
A
#
# COMPACT_ATOMS: atom_id res chain seq x y z
N MET A 1 12.73 21.68 13.96
CA MET A 1 11.57 20.80 13.73
C MET A 1 11.32 20.82 12.24
N GLU A 2 11.99 19.94 11.49
CA GLU A 2 11.74 19.78 10.06
C GLU A 2 10.50 18.91 9.90
N VAL A 3 9.52 19.43 9.17
CA VAL A 3 8.36 18.67 8.73
C VAL A 3 8.72 18.12 7.36
N CYS A 4 9.25 16.90 7.33
CA CYS A 4 9.36 16.18 6.07
C CYS A 4 7.95 15.69 5.70
N ALA A 5 7.45 16.15 4.57
CA ALA A 5 6.22 15.67 3.98
C ALA A 5 6.62 15.00 2.68
N ILE A 6 6.30 13.70 2.56
CA ILE A 6 6.40 13.04 1.28
C ILE A 6 5.20 13.50 0.46
N PHE A 7 5.49 14.31 -0.55
CA PHE A 7 4.50 14.82 -1.47
C PHE A 7 4.41 13.92 -2.69
N CYS A 8 3.24 13.30 -2.86
CA CYS A 8 2.84 12.65 -4.09
C CYS A 8 1.64 13.42 -4.66
N SER A 9 1.82 13.98 -5.87
CA SER A 9 0.95 14.92 -6.61
C SER A 9 1.10 16.42 -6.35
N HIS A 10 0.80 17.21 -7.39
CA HIS A 10 1.03 18.65 -7.50
C HIS A 10 -0.19 19.54 -7.18
N ASP A 11 -1.35 19.00 -6.79
CA ASP A 11 -2.57 19.79 -6.54
C ASP A 11 -3.19 19.46 -5.18
N TRP A 12 -3.40 20.47 -4.32
CA TRP A 12 -3.82 20.27 -2.93
C TRP A 12 -5.10 21.04 -2.56
N LYS A 13 -6.07 20.33 -1.98
CA LYS A 13 -7.12 20.88 -1.10
C LYS A 13 -7.03 20.21 0.26
N ILE A 14 -7.02 21.01 1.33
CA ILE A 14 -6.90 20.56 2.72
C ILE A 14 -8.28 20.13 3.21
N LYS A 15 -8.42 18.87 3.64
CA LYS A 15 -9.59 18.39 4.39
C LYS A 15 -9.15 17.84 5.73
N LEU A 16 -9.62 18.48 6.80
CA LEU A 16 -9.49 18.04 8.19
C LEU A 16 -10.75 17.26 8.58
N SER A 17 -10.62 15.98 8.93
CA SER A 17 -11.62 15.25 9.71
C SER A 17 -10.90 14.10 10.41
N SER A 18 -11.03 13.82 11.71
CA SER A 18 -12.24 13.84 12.54
C SER A 18 -11.91 13.87 14.05
N LEU A 19 -12.41 14.87 14.77
CA LEU A 19 -13.17 14.84 16.04
C LEU A 19 -12.96 13.78 17.16
N SER A 20 -11.86 13.03 17.26
CA SER A 20 -11.57 12.25 18.47
C SER A 20 -10.79 13.12 19.48
N PHE A 21 -11.50 13.73 20.44
CA PHE A 21 -10.84 14.42 21.55
C PHE A 21 -10.39 13.39 22.59
N GLN A 22 -9.08 13.32 22.84
CA GLN A 22 -8.52 12.55 23.95
C GLN A 22 -8.16 13.50 25.08
N VAL A 23 -8.63 13.18 26.29
CA VAL A 23 -8.39 13.99 27.50
C VAL A 23 -7.24 13.39 28.28
N PHE A 24 -6.25 14.21 28.59
CA PHE A 24 -5.06 13.82 29.34
C PHE A 24 -5.02 14.56 30.69
N THR A 25 -4.68 13.84 31.75
CA THR A 25 -4.49 14.43 33.08
C THR A 25 -3.09 15.01 33.20
N GLY A 26 -2.98 16.32 33.42
CA GLY A 26 -1.73 17.01 33.67
C GLY A 26 -1.17 16.77 35.08
N ASN A 27 0.07 17.19 35.30
CA ASN A 27 0.69 17.27 36.62
C ASN A 27 0.25 18.55 37.36
N SER A 28 0.59 18.66 38.66
CA SER A 28 0.17 19.78 39.52
C SER A 28 1.31 20.67 40.03
N ASN A 29 2.56 20.38 39.62
CA ASN A 29 3.77 21.10 40.04
C ASN A 29 4.69 21.40 38.84
N ALA A 30 5.80 22.11 39.06
CA ALA A 30 6.70 22.51 37.97
C ALA A 30 7.71 21.42 37.57
N ASP A 31 7.97 20.46 38.45
CA ASP A 31 9.15 19.58 38.35
C ASP A 31 8.81 18.17 37.86
N SER A 32 7.61 17.67 38.13
CA SER A 32 7.23 16.30 37.75
C SER A 32 6.76 16.23 36.29
N VAL A 33 7.13 15.15 35.60
CA VAL A 33 6.66 14.87 34.24
C VAL A 33 5.58 13.79 34.30
N VAL A 34 4.46 14.01 33.62
CA VAL A 34 3.43 12.99 33.40
C VAL A 34 3.47 12.52 31.94
N HIS A 35 3.53 11.20 31.74
CA HIS A 35 3.57 10.61 30.42
C HIS A 35 2.23 9.97 30.08
N HIS A 36 1.75 10.22 28.85
CA HIS A 36 0.56 9.59 28.31
C HIS A 36 0.93 8.85 27.04
N LYS A 37 0.79 7.52 27.06
CA LYS A 37 1.02 6.69 25.87
C LYS A 37 -0.27 6.61 25.06
N LEU A 38 -0.20 7.01 23.80
CA LEU A 38 -1.30 6.82 22.86
C LEU A 38 -1.45 5.33 22.54
N LEU A 39 -2.68 4.83 22.58
CA LEU A 39 -3.01 3.44 22.22
C LEU A 39 -2.83 3.18 20.72
N TYR A 40 -2.98 4.22 19.90
CA TYR A 40 -2.83 4.17 18.44
C TYR A 40 -1.93 5.32 17.99
N SER A 41 -0.98 5.04 17.10
CA SER A 41 -0.15 6.08 16.48
C SER A 41 -1.01 7.02 15.64
N MET A 42 -0.72 8.32 15.70
CA MET A 42 -1.41 9.35 14.94
C MET A 42 -0.46 10.08 13.98
N LYS A 43 -0.86 10.15 12.70
CA LYS A 43 -0.19 11.00 11.72
C LYS A 43 -0.90 12.36 11.71
N ALA A 44 -0.20 13.43 12.10
CA ALA A 44 -0.76 14.78 12.13
C ALA A 44 0.26 15.83 11.66
N ARG A 45 -0.21 16.84 10.92
CA ARG A 45 0.59 18.02 10.58
C ARG A 45 0.61 19.04 11.72
N PHE A 46 -0.48 19.11 12.49
CA PHE A 46 -0.65 20.02 13.61
C PHE A 46 -1.27 19.27 14.78
N LEU A 47 -0.76 19.51 15.98
CA LEU A 47 -1.35 19.06 17.24
C LEU A 47 -1.81 20.30 18.01
N ARG A 48 -3.05 20.27 18.51
CA ARG A 48 -3.62 21.36 19.32
C ARG A 48 -3.95 20.83 20.70
N PHE A 49 -3.27 21.36 21.71
CA PHE A 49 -3.58 21.11 23.12
C PHE A 49 -4.49 22.23 23.63
N ILE A 50 -5.62 21.86 24.24
CA ILE A 50 -6.59 22.79 24.80
C ILE A 50 -6.66 22.54 26.31
N PRO A 51 -6.09 23.42 27.16
CA PRO A 51 -6.23 23.31 28.61
C PRO A 51 -7.71 23.36 29.00
N LEU A 52 -8.17 22.35 29.75
CA LEU A 52 -9.55 22.28 30.23
C LEU A 52 -9.71 22.76 31.69
N LYS A 53 -8.68 22.54 32.51
CA LYS A 53 -8.62 22.90 33.94
C LYS A 53 -7.20 23.29 34.33
N TRP A 54 -7.07 24.08 35.39
CA TRP A 54 -5.80 24.53 35.96
C TRP A 54 -5.76 24.30 37.48
N ASN A 55 -4.55 24.34 38.05
CA ASN A 55 -4.36 24.27 39.49
C ASN A 55 -4.92 25.55 40.15
N VAL A 56 -5.80 25.40 41.14
CA VAL A 56 -6.51 26.51 41.81
C VAL A 56 -5.58 27.36 42.68
N GLY A 57 -4.43 26.81 43.11
CA GLY A 57 -3.48 27.48 44.00
C GLY A 57 -2.13 27.84 43.38
N GLY A 58 -1.99 27.79 42.05
CA GLY A 58 -0.71 27.99 41.36
C GLY A 58 -0.81 28.81 40.08
N HIS A 59 0.33 29.08 39.46
CA HIS A 59 0.39 29.77 38.17
C HIS A 59 0.03 28.82 37.02
N ILE A 60 -0.61 29.38 35.99
CA ILE A 60 -1.01 28.63 34.79
C ILE A 60 0.21 28.51 33.87
N GLY A 61 0.63 27.28 33.60
CA GLY A 61 1.70 26.97 32.65
C GLY A 61 1.44 25.62 31.99
N LEU A 62 1.82 25.52 30.71
CA LEU A 62 1.75 24.27 29.96
C LEU A 62 3.07 24.05 29.24
N ARG A 63 3.76 22.97 29.59
CA ARG A 63 4.90 22.43 28.82
C ARG A 63 4.46 21.09 28.26
N VAL A 64 4.61 20.90 26.96
CA VAL A 64 4.31 19.64 26.28
C VAL A 64 5.52 19.23 25.46
N GLU A 65 5.91 17.98 25.61
CA GLU A 65 6.86 17.31 24.74
C GLU A 65 6.14 16.16 24.06
N VAL A 66 6.25 16.09 22.73
CA VAL A 66 5.61 15.06 21.93
C VAL A 66 6.72 14.21 21.32
N PHE A 67 6.75 12.94 21.70
CA PHE A 67 7.68 11.95 21.18
C PHE A 67 6.97 11.11 20.14
N GLY A 68 7.51 11.04 18.93
CA GLY A 68 7.02 10.11 17.92
C GLY A 68 7.96 8.94 17.71
N CYS A 69 7.41 7.89 17.12
CA CYS A 69 8.15 6.77 16.57
C CYS A 69 8.81 7.19 15.25
N SER A 70 9.99 6.62 14.97
CA SER A 70 10.59 6.66 13.63
C SER A 70 9.70 5.90 12.67
N TYR A 71 8.98 6.61 11.79
CA TYR A 71 8.18 5.97 10.75
C TYR A 71 9.01 5.84 9.49
N LYS A 72 9.67 4.69 9.33
CA LYS A 72 10.34 4.36 8.08
C LYS A 72 9.30 3.88 7.07
N SER A 73 9.19 4.61 5.97
CA SER A 73 8.31 4.25 4.87
C SER A 73 9.03 4.35 3.54
N ASP A 74 8.77 3.36 2.69
CA ASP A 74 9.31 3.31 1.34
C ASP A 74 8.19 3.63 0.35
N ILE A 75 8.33 4.77 -0.34
CA ILE A 75 7.33 5.28 -1.28
C ILE A 75 7.91 5.31 -2.70
N ALA A 76 7.11 4.85 -3.66
CA ALA A 76 7.38 4.93 -5.09
C ALA A 76 6.23 5.64 -5.80
N ASP A 77 6.59 6.58 -6.67
CA ASP A 77 5.67 7.28 -7.58
C ASP A 77 5.62 6.56 -8.93
N PHE A 78 4.40 6.35 -9.43
CA PHE A 78 4.10 5.71 -10.71
C PHE A 78 3.37 6.72 -11.59
N ASP A 79 3.91 6.98 -12.77
CA ASP A 79 3.42 8.01 -13.72
C ASP A 79 2.45 7.45 -14.77
N GLY A 80 2.03 6.19 -14.63
CA GLY A 80 1.24 5.47 -15.63
C GLY A 80 2.06 4.99 -16.84
N ARG A 81 3.38 5.18 -16.86
CA ARG A 81 4.27 4.70 -17.94
C ARG A 81 5.33 3.74 -17.44
N SER A 82 5.73 3.91 -16.19
CA SER A 82 6.83 3.16 -15.58
C SER A 82 6.29 2.00 -14.74
N SER A 83 7.01 0.87 -14.71
CA SER A 83 6.71 -0.27 -13.83
C SER A 83 7.96 -0.83 -13.15
N LEU A 84 7.76 -1.44 -11.97
CA LEU A 84 8.78 -2.20 -11.26
C LEU A 84 8.58 -3.68 -11.55
N LEU A 85 9.66 -4.35 -11.91
CA LEU A 85 9.68 -5.76 -12.29
C LEU A 85 10.54 -6.53 -11.28
N TYR A 86 9.91 -7.32 -10.43
CA TYR A 86 10.57 -8.15 -9.44
C TYR A 86 10.77 -9.56 -9.97
N ARG A 87 12.02 -9.92 -10.20
CA ARG A 87 12.44 -11.22 -10.72
C ARG A 87 12.79 -12.19 -9.60
N PHE A 88 12.19 -13.36 -9.64
CA PHE A 88 12.48 -14.44 -8.70
C PHE A 88 13.86 -15.07 -8.98
N ASN A 89 14.51 -15.59 -7.94
CA ASN A 89 15.79 -16.29 -8.08
C ASN A 89 15.66 -17.61 -8.85
N GLN A 90 14.49 -18.23 -8.81
CA GLN A 90 14.17 -19.45 -9.53
C GLN A 90 13.34 -19.11 -10.77
N LYS A 91 13.56 -19.82 -11.87
CA LYS A 91 12.89 -19.56 -13.16
C LYS A 91 11.36 -19.72 -13.11
N LEU A 92 10.85 -20.47 -12.14
CA LEU A 92 9.43 -20.67 -11.87
C LEU A 92 9.22 -20.55 -10.36
N MET A 93 8.22 -19.78 -9.95
CA MET A 93 7.74 -19.78 -8.56
C MET A 93 6.39 -20.46 -8.50
N SER A 94 6.35 -21.57 -7.77
CA SER A 94 5.12 -22.24 -7.38
C SER A 94 4.90 -22.01 -5.89
N THR A 95 3.84 -21.30 -5.54
CA THR A 95 3.52 -20.99 -4.15
C THR A 95 2.21 -21.64 -3.74
N PHE A 96 2.10 -22.07 -2.48
CA PHE A 96 0.82 -22.42 -1.84
C PHE A 96 0.36 -21.34 -0.85
N LYS A 97 1.22 -20.35 -0.57
CA LYS A 97 0.94 -19.22 0.31
C LYS A 97 1.52 -17.96 -0.29
N ASP A 98 0.72 -16.91 -0.37
CA ASP A 98 1.14 -15.58 -0.80
C ASP A 98 0.62 -14.52 0.16
N VAL A 99 1.47 -13.55 0.49
CA VAL A 99 1.08 -12.37 1.28
C VAL A 99 1.56 -11.13 0.52
N VAL A 100 0.60 -10.31 0.08
CA VAL A 100 0.87 -9.04 -0.58
C VAL A 100 0.28 -7.92 0.27
N SER A 101 1.10 -6.96 0.65
CA SER A 101 0.62 -5.77 1.37
C SER A 101 1.21 -4.50 0.77
N LEU A 102 0.36 -3.49 0.65
CA LEU A 102 0.75 -2.17 0.14
C LEU A 102 -0.25 -1.12 0.62
N LYS A 103 0.15 0.14 0.53
CA LYS A 103 -0.78 1.26 0.53
C LYS A 103 -0.68 1.99 -0.79
N PHE A 104 -1.79 2.45 -1.33
CA PHE A 104 -1.79 3.24 -2.56
C PHE A 104 -2.58 4.52 -2.40
N LYS A 105 -2.28 5.49 -3.26
CA LYS A 105 -2.97 6.76 -3.39
C LYS A 105 -3.04 7.14 -4.86
N SER A 106 -4.22 7.44 -5.37
CA SER A 106 -4.47 7.74 -6.78
C SER A 106 -5.61 8.75 -6.95
N MET A 107 -5.59 9.49 -8.05
CA MET A 107 -6.72 10.27 -8.59
C MET A 107 -7.31 9.64 -9.86
N GLN A 108 -6.67 8.59 -10.39
CA GLN A 108 -7.19 7.84 -11.53
C GLN A 108 -8.15 6.77 -11.02
N GLU A 109 -9.29 6.62 -11.69
CA GLU A 109 -10.30 5.60 -11.38
C GLU A 109 -9.90 4.19 -11.82
N ASP A 110 -8.92 4.08 -12.74
CA ASP A 110 -8.44 2.83 -13.32
C ASP A 110 -6.92 2.73 -13.25
N GLY A 111 -6.38 1.52 -13.00
CA GLY A 111 -4.95 1.25 -13.11
C GLY A 111 -4.52 -0.08 -12.49
N VAL A 112 -3.58 -0.79 -13.12
CA VAL A 112 -3.04 -2.06 -12.60
C VAL A 112 -1.97 -1.79 -11.53
N LEU A 113 -2.25 -2.17 -10.27
CA LEU A 113 -1.31 -2.01 -9.16
C LEU A 113 -0.22 -3.08 -9.19
N PHE A 114 -0.60 -4.34 -9.40
CA PHE A 114 0.36 -5.42 -9.63
C PHE A 114 -0.23 -6.53 -10.48
N HIS A 115 0.65 -7.26 -11.15
CA HIS A 115 0.30 -8.37 -12.02
C HIS A 115 1.44 -9.40 -12.06
N GLY A 116 1.07 -10.67 -11.93
CA GLY A 116 1.92 -11.81 -12.21
C GLY A 116 1.16 -12.82 -13.06
N GLU A 117 1.83 -13.40 -14.04
CA GLU A 117 1.29 -14.42 -14.93
C GLU A 117 2.35 -15.50 -15.15
N GLY A 118 1.93 -16.76 -15.16
CA GLY A 118 2.76 -17.91 -15.48
C GLY A 118 2.44 -18.49 -16.85
N GLN A 119 3.39 -19.25 -17.40
CA GLN A 119 3.28 -19.89 -18.72
C GLN A 119 2.08 -20.84 -18.84
N ARG A 120 1.59 -21.34 -17.71
CA ARG A 120 0.44 -22.25 -17.63
C ARG A 120 -0.92 -21.52 -17.58
N GLY A 121 -0.92 -20.19 -17.64
CA GLY A 121 -2.12 -19.35 -17.57
C GLY A 121 -2.60 -19.06 -16.14
N ASP A 122 -1.85 -19.48 -15.13
CA ASP A 122 -2.01 -19.04 -13.75
C ASP A 122 -1.66 -17.57 -13.66
N TYR A 123 -2.47 -16.79 -12.95
CA TYR A 123 -2.17 -15.37 -12.77
C TYR A 123 -2.81 -14.81 -11.52
N ILE A 124 -2.25 -13.70 -11.07
CA ILE A 124 -2.80 -12.86 -10.02
C ILE A 124 -2.68 -11.41 -10.46
N THR A 125 -3.75 -10.64 -10.34
CA THR A 125 -3.77 -9.22 -10.72
C THR A 125 -4.61 -8.44 -9.74
N LEU A 126 -4.06 -7.35 -9.23
CA LEU A 126 -4.80 -6.34 -8.49
C LEU A 126 -4.87 -5.08 -9.34
N GLU A 127 -6.09 -4.63 -9.62
CA GLU A 127 -6.33 -3.43 -10.39
C GLU A 127 -7.40 -2.55 -9.75
N LEU A 128 -7.22 -1.24 -9.88
CA LEU A 128 -8.26 -0.26 -9.62
C LEU A 128 -9.14 -0.19 -10.87
N GLN A 129 -10.45 -0.26 -10.68
CA GLN A 129 -11.46 -0.21 -11.73
C GLN A 129 -12.63 0.64 -11.24
N LYS A 130 -12.90 1.76 -11.90
CA LYS A 130 -13.97 2.70 -11.52
C LYS A 130 -13.98 3.06 -10.02
N GLY A 131 -12.79 3.33 -9.47
CA GLY A 131 -12.60 3.71 -8.07
C GLY A 131 -12.81 2.56 -7.05
N LYS A 132 -12.79 1.29 -7.50
CA LYS A 132 -12.86 0.09 -6.65
C LYS A 132 -11.69 -0.83 -6.94
N LEU A 133 -11.23 -1.60 -5.95
CA LEU A 133 -10.16 -2.57 -6.19
C LEU A 133 -10.74 -3.92 -6.58
N SER A 134 -10.31 -4.44 -7.73
CA SER A 134 -10.62 -5.78 -8.20
C SER A 134 -9.40 -6.68 -8.10
N LEU A 135 -9.52 -7.78 -7.37
CA LEU A 135 -8.56 -8.87 -7.31
C LEU A 135 -9.01 -9.99 -8.25
N HIS A 136 -8.14 -10.30 -9.19
CA HIS A 136 -8.30 -11.36 -10.17
C HIS A 136 -7.27 -12.45 -9.90
N ILE A 137 -7.70 -13.71 -9.79
CA ILE A 137 -6.80 -14.82 -9.56
C ILE A 137 -7.24 -16.06 -10.34
N ASN A 138 -6.27 -16.76 -10.91
CA ASN A 138 -6.44 -18.03 -11.61
C ASN A 138 -5.36 -19.00 -11.13
N LEU A 139 -5.78 -20.18 -10.64
CA LEU A 139 -4.91 -21.27 -10.18
C LEU A 139 -5.01 -22.49 -11.11
N GLY A 140 -5.35 -22.28 -12.38
CA GLY A 140 -5.45 -23.33 -13.39
C GLY A 140 -6.58 -24.35 -13.18
N ASP A 141 -6.75 -25.21 -14.18
CA ASP A 141 -7.60 -26.40 -14.13
C ASP A 141 -6.72 -27.64 -14.37
N SER A 142 -6.93 -28.68 -13.56
CA SER A 142 -6.21 -29.95 -13.66
C SER A 142 -6.77 -30.82 -14.80
N ASN A 143 -8.02 -30.57 -15.19
CA ASN A 143 -8.70 -31.24 -16.27
C ASN A 143 -8.78 -30.26 -17.45
N LEU A 144 -8.45 -30.69 -18.66
CA LEU A 144 -8.45 -29.89 -19.91
C LEU A 144 -9.84 -29.38 -20.34
N HIS A 145 -10.80 -29.28 -19.42
CA HIS A 145 -12.09 -28.66 -19.63
C HIS A 145 -11.97 -27.16 -19.35
N PHE A 146 -12.41 -26.34 -20.30
CA PHE A 146 -12.48 -24.86 -20.21
C PHE A 146 -13.50 -24.39 -19.15
N THR A 147 -13.41 -24.89 -17.93
CA THR A 147 -14.19 -24.33 -16.82
C THR A 147 -13.58 -23.01 -16.40
N ASN A 148 -14.41 -22.05 -16.01
CA ASN A 148 -14.01 -20.68 -15.71
C ASN A 148 -13.27 -20.63 -14.36
N SER A 149 -12.02 -21.10 -14.32
CA SER A 149 -11.13 -21.17 -13.14
C SER A 149 -10.76 -19.77 -12.60
N HIS A 150 -11.02 -18.74 -13.39
CA HIS A 150 -10.90 -17.35 -13.02
C HIS A 150 -11.85 -16.96 -11.88
N THR A 151 -11.28 -16.36 -10.85
CA THR A 151 -12.00 -15.75 -9.74
C THR A 151 -11.73 -14.25 -9.74
N SER A 152 -12.78 -13.44 -9.76
CA SER A 152 -12.72 -11.99 -9.68
C SER A 152 -13.56 -11.50 -8.51
N ILE A 153 -12.96 -10.68 -7.64
CA ILE A 153 -13.59 -10.13 -6.45
C ILE A 153 -13.27 -8.64 -6.36
N THR A 154 -14.30 -7.81 -6.23
CA THR A 154 -14.15 -6.35 -6.12
C THR A 154 -14.51 -5.89 -4.71
N LEU A 155 -13.66 -5.04 -4.12
CA LEU A 155 -13.81 -4.50 -2.77
C LEU A 155 -13.48 -3.01 -2.72
N GLY A 156 -14.12 -2.30 -1.79
CA GLY A 156 -13.98 -0.86 -1.61
C GLY A 156 -14.79 -0.01 -2.59
N SER A 157 -14.73 1.30 -2.41
CA SER A 157 -15.44 2.31 -3.23
C SER A 157 -14.80 3.67 -3.03
N LEU A 158 -14.76 4.48 -4.09
CA LEU A 158 -14.18 5.83 -4.09
C LEU A 158 -12.72 5.84 -3.62
N LEU A 159 -11.95 4.85 -4.05
CA LEU A 159 -10.53 4.69 -3.67
C LEU A 159 -9.58 5.55 -4.52
N ASP A 160 -10.13 6.37 -5.41
CA ASP A 160 -9.50 7.34 -6.31
C ASP A 160 -9.59 8.78 -5.74
N ASP A 161 -9.71 8.91 -4.43
CA ASP A 161 -10.01 10.15 -3.72
C ASP A 161 -8.78 10.96 -3.26
N GLN A 162 -7.59 10.58 -3.70
CA GLN A 162 -6.31 11.17 -3.30
C GLN A 162 -5.92 10.95 -1.83
N HIS A 163 -6.51 9.97 -1.13
CA HIS A 163 -6.06 9.49 0.17
C HIS A 163 -5.31 8.16 0.09
N TRP A 164 -4.65 7.80 1.19
CA TRP A 164 -3.96 6.52 1.32
C TRP A 164 -4.94 5.43 1.71
N HIS A 165 -5.03 4.39 0.89
CA HIS A 165 -5.81 3.19 1.17
C HIS A 165 -4.87 2.00 1.37
N SER A 166 -5.13 1.18 2.40
CA SER A 166 -4.32 -0.01 2.68
C SER A 166 -4.93 -1.26 2.05
N VAL A 167 -4.07 -2.09 1.48
CA VAL A 167 -4.45 -3.37 0.87
C VAL A 167 -3.63 -4.48 1.51
N LEU A 168 -4.31 -5.56 1.87
CA LEU A 168 -3.69 -6.81 2.32
C LEU A 168 -4.38 -7.98 1.63
N ILE A 169 -3.60 -8.78 0.93
CA ILE A 169 -4.03 -10.03 0.32
C ILE A 169 -3.25 -11.15 1.00
N GLU A 170 -3.97 -12.10 1.58
CA GLU A 170 -3.39 -13.33 2.13
C GLU A 170 -4.03 -14.51 1.44
N ARG A 171 -3.24 -15.29 0.72
CA ARG A 171 -3.67 -16.55 0.13
C ARG A 171 -3.03 -17.71 0.87
N PHE A 172 -3.83 -18.72 1.19
CA PHE A 172 -3.36 -20.03 1.63
C PHE A 172 -4.15 -21.11 0.90
N ASN A 173 -3.45 -21.88 0.06
CA ASN A 173 -4.04 -22.78 -0.94
C ASN A 173 -5.06 -22.01 -1.79
N LYS A 174 -6.30 -22.47 -1.86
CA LYS A 174 -7.41 -21.79 -2.55
C LYS A 174 -8.12 -20.72 -1.71
N GLN A 175 -7.79 -20.56 -0.43
CA GLN A 175 -8.46 -19.61 0.45
C GLN A 175 -7.76 -18.26 0.36
N VAL A 176 -8.53 -17.18 0.15
CA VAL A 176 -8.02 -15.82 0.02
C VAL A 176 -8.74 -14.90 0.99
N ASN A 177 -7.98 -14.15 1.76
CA ASN A 177 -8.43 -12.99 2.52
C ASN A 177 -8.01 -11.75 1.75
N PHE A 178 -8.98 -10.98 1.26
CA PHE A 178 -8.73 -9.72 0.58
C PHE A 178 -9.25 -8.58 1.45
N THR A 179 -8.34 -7.77 1.99
CA THR A 179 -8.65 -6.65 2.86
C THR A 179 -8.33 -5.34 2.19
N VAL A 180 -9.30 -4.42 2.16
CA VAL A 180 -9.13 -3.03 1.74
C VAL A 180 -9.56 -2.14 2.92
N ASP A 181 -8.62 -1.32 3.39
CA ASP A 181 -8.71 -0.54 4.62
C ASP A 181 -9.06 -1.40 5.84
N LYS A 182 -10.33 -1.41 6.25
CA LYS A 182 -10.84 -2.19 7.39
C LYS A 182 -11.84 -3.28 6.97
N HIS A 183 -12.14 -3.37 5.68
CA HIS A 183 -13.11 -4.31 5.15
C HIS A 183 -12.38 -5.52 4.59
N THR A 184 -12.73 -6.71 5.07
CA THR A 184 -12.13 -7.96 4.61
C THR A 184 -13.19 -8.81 3.94
N GLN A 185 -12.84 -9.34 2.76
CA GLN A 185 -13.62 -10.33 2.04
C GLN A 185 -12.86 -11.65 2.00
N HIS A 186 -13.48 -12.69 2.54
CA HIS A 186 -12.98 -14.06 2.51
C HIS A 186 -13.64 -14.81 1.36
N PHE A 187 -12.84 -15.45 0.51
CA PHE A 187 -13.37 -16.25 -0.59
C PHE A 187 -12.45 -17.42 -0.93
N ARG A 188 -13.00 -18.39 -1.67
CA ARG A 188 -12.25 -19.52 -2.21
C ARG A 188 -12.16 -19.39 -3.73
N THR A 189 -10.98 -19.62 -4.28
CA THR A 189 -10.76 -19.62 -5.74
C THR A 189 -11.47 -20.80 -6.40
N LYS A 190 -11.91 -20.60 -7.65
CA LYS A 190 -12.61 -21.62 -8.44
C LYS A 190 -11.69 -22.66 -9.08
N GLY A 191 -10.40 -22.37 -9.23
CA GLY A 191 -9.43 -23.29 -9.84
C GLY A 191 -9.20 -24.59 -9.06
N ASP A 192 -8.66 -25.59 -9.75
CA ASP A 192 -8.44 -26.94 -9.22
C ASP A 192 -7.10 -27.09 -8.50
N SER A 193 -6.09 -26.28 -8.82
CA SER A 193 -4.81 -26.29 -8.11
C SER A 193 -4.87 -25.53 -6.78
N ASP A 194 -4.07 -25.99 -5.81
CA ASP A 194 -3.74 -25.21 -4.61
C ASP A 194 -2.51 -24.31 -4.83
N HIS A 195 -1.78 -24.52 -5.94
CA HIS A 195 -0.57 -23.78 -6.28
C HIS A 195 -0.90 -22.61 -7.21
N LEU A 196 -0.17 -21.51 -7.02
CA LEU A 196 -0.09 -20.41 -7.98
C LEU A 196 1.28 -20.50 -8.63
N ASP A 197 1.30 -20.85 -9.92
CA ASP A 197 2.53 -20.96 -10.71
C ASP A 197 2.75 -19.65 -11.48
N ILE A 198 3.61 -18.76 -10.99
CA ILE A 198 3.99 -17.51 -11.68
C ILE A 198 5.35 -17.71 -12.35
N ASP A 199 5.47 -17.26 -13.60
CA ASP A 199 6.77 -17.22 -14.28
C ASP A 199 7.69 -16.20 -13.62
N TYR A 200 8.98 -16.23 -13.93
CA TYR A 200 10.06 -15.60 -13.15
C TYR A 200 9.91 -14.11 -12.75
N GLU A 201 8.84 -13.38 -13.07
CA GLU A 201 8.67 -11.96 -12.80
C GLU A 201 7.27 -11.55 -12.30
N LEU A 202 7.23 -10.68 -11.29
CA LEU A 202 6.06 -9.91 -10.88
C LEU A 202 6.23 -8.46 -11.33
N SER A 203 5.16 -7.86 -11.83
CA SER A 203 5.11 -6.46 -12.22
C SER A 203 4.28 -5.62 -11.26
N PHE A 204 4.74 -4.41 -10.95
CA PHE A 204 4.06 -3.44 -10.10
C PHE A 204 3.97 -2.10 -10.83
N GLY A 205 2.83 -1.43 -10.69
CA GLY A 205 2.53 -0.16 -11.37
C GLY A 205 2.01 -0.29 -12.80
N GLY A 206 1.91 -1.51 -13.34
CA GLY A 206 1.46 -1.75 -14.69
C GLY A 206 1.87 -3.12 -15.21
N ILE A 207 1.34 -3.50 -16.37
CA ILE A 207 1.71 -4.74 -17.06
C ILE A 207 2.75 -4.37 -18.14
N PRO A 208 3.98 -4.92 -18.11
CA PRO A 208 4.97 -4.68 -19.16
C PRO A 208 4.45 -5.28 -20.47
N VAL A 209 4.06 -4.44 -21.43
CA VAL A 209 3.45 -4.89 -22.69
C VAL A 209 4.54 -5.49 -23.62
N PRO A 210 4.45 -6.75 -24.04
CA PRO A 210 5.26 -7.25 -25.15
C PRO A 210 4.60 -6.85 -26.47
N GLY A 211 5.00 -5.70 -27.01
CA GLY A 211 4.69 -5.30 -28.39
C GLY A 211 3.43 -4.42 -28.59
N LYS A 212 3.50 -3.64 -29.67
CA LYS A 212 2.59 -2.60 -30.22
C LYS A 212 1.66 -1.84 -29.22
N PRO A 213 1.81 -0.51 -29.09
CA PRO A 213 0.84 0.30 -28.36
C PRO A 213 -0.54 0.23 -29.04
N GLY A 214 -1.56 -0.22 -28.31
CA GLY A 214 -2.97 -0.15 -28.75
C GLY A 214 -3.81 -1.41 -28.60
N THR A 215 -3.24 -2.57 -28.22
CA THR A 215 -4.00 -3.83 -28.08
C THR A 215 -4.31 -4.23 -26.64
N PHE A 216 -3.59 -3.71 -25.65
CA PHE A 216 -3.89 -3.95 -24.23
C PHE A 216 -4.85 -2.88 -23.69
N GLN A 217 -6.03 -3.32 -23.23
CA GLN A 217 -7.08 -2.44 -22.68
C GLN A 217 -6.81 -1.97 -21.24
N ARG A 218 -5.88 -2.61 -20.51
CA ARG A 218 -5.56 -2.26 -19.13
C ARG A 218 -4.62 -1.05 -19.06
N LYS A 219 -5.02 -0.03 -18.30
CA LYS A 219 -4.18 1.14 -18.01
C LYS A 219 -3.18 0.80 -16.91
N ASN A 220 -1.98 1.35 -17.01
CA ASN A 220 -0.99 1.28 -15.93
C ASN A 220 -1.42 2.21 -14.78
N PHE A 221 -0.93 1.92 -13.57
CA PHE A 221 -1.27 2.70 -12.39
C PHE A 221 -0.55 4.05 -12.41
N HIS A 222 -1.29 5.10 -12.08
CA HIS A 222 -0.76 6.45 -11.89
C HIS A 222 -1.14 6.94 -10.51
N GLY A 223 -0.13 7.08 -9.65
CA GLY A 223 -0.27 7.43 -8.25
C GLY A 223 0.95 7.00 -7.46
N CYS A 224 0.82 6.93 -6.14
CA CYS A 224 1.88 6.44 -5.28
C CYS A 224 1.55 5.13 -4.61
N ILE A 225 2.59 4.33 -4.38
CA ILE A 225 2.54 3.13 -3.55
C ILE A 225 3.53 3.30 -2.40
N GLU A 226 3.05 3.05 -1.19
CA GLU A 226 3.80 3.06 0.07
C GLU A 226 3.91 1.62 0.59
N ASN A 227 5.09 1.24 1.07
CA ASN A 227 5.35 0.00 1.80
C ASN A 227 4.85 -1.23 1.05
N LEU A 228 5.34 -1.42 -0.18
CA LEU A 228 5.01 -2.56 -1.02
C LEU A 228 5.81 -3.80 -0.61
N TYR A 229 5.10 -4.79 -0.07
CA TYR A 229 5.66 -6.09 0.31
C TYR A 229 5.02 -7.22 -0.49
N TYR A 230 5.87 -8.14 -0.93
CA TYR A 230 5.47 -9.44 -1.46
C TYR A 230 6.22 -10.53 -0.69
N ASN A 231 5.49 -11.42 -0.02
CA ASN A 231 6.05 -12.52 0.79
C ASN A 231 7.16 -12.06 1.77
N GLY A 232 6.96 -10.91 2.40
CA GLY A 232 7.89 -10.31 3.37
C GLY A 232 9.05 -9.51 2.75
N VAL A 233 9.19 -9.51 1.42
CA VAL A 233 10.22 -8.74 0.71
C VAL A 233 9.68 -7.35 0.38
N ASN A 234 10.38 -6.30 0.82
CA ASN A 234 10.06 -4.90 0.49
C ASN A 234 10.58 -4.57 -0.92
N ILE A 235 9.67 -4.51 -1.89
CA ILE A 235 9.99 -4.33 -3.31
C ILE A 235 10.58 -2.94 -3.58
N ILE A 236 10.10 -1.91 -2.88
CA ILE A 236 10.58 -0.53 -3.05
C ILE A 236 11.98 -0.39 -2.46
N ASP A 237 12.28 -1.00 -1.30
CA ASP A 237 13.64 -1.01 -0.73
C ASP A 237 14.64 -1.74 -1.66
N LEU A 238 14.24 -2.86 -2.30
CA LEU A 238 15.07 -3.51 -3.31
C LEU A 238 15.41 -2.55 -4.45
N ALA A 239 14.41 -1.81 -4.95
CA ALA A 239 14.57 -0.84 -6.02
C ALA A 239 15.48 0.34 -5.63
N LYS A 240 15.26 0.92 -4.44
CA LYS A 240 16.12 1.95 -3.84
C LYS A 240 17.58 1.52 -3.75
N ARG A 241 17.82 0.28 -3.34
CA ARG A 241 19.16 -0.31 -3.19
C ARG A 241 19.73 -0.92 -4.47
N ARG A 242 19.03 -0.80 -5.60
CA ARG A 242 19.44 -1.31 -6.92
C ARG A 242 19.85 -2.79 -6.86
N LYS A 243 19.05 -3.61 -6.18
CA LYS A 243 19.31 -5.05 -6.07
C LYS A 243 19.15 -5.74 -7.43
N PRO A 244 19.90 -6.80 -7.74
CA PRO A 244 19.85 -7.45 -9.06
C PRO A 244 18.51 -8.14 -9.39
N GLN A 245 17.65 -8.32 -8.39
CA GLN A 245 16.32 -8.93 -8.52
C GLN A 245 15.26 -7.94 -9.02
N ILE A 246 15.53 -6.64 -9.04
CA ILE A 246 14.53 -5.62 -9.41
C ILE A 246 14.99 -4.88 -10.66
N TYR A 247 14.07 -4.75 -11.62
CA TYR A 247 14.27 -4.00 -12.85
C TYR A 247 13.23 -2.89 -12.94
N THR A 248 13.64 -1.73 -13.41
CA THR A 248 12.74 -0.60 -13.65
C THR A 248 12.51 -0.49 -15.14
N ASN A 249 11.28 -0.71 -15.60
CA ASN A 249 10.93 -0.41 -16.99
C ASN A 249 10.55 1.07 -17.06
N LEU A 250 11.48 1.88 -17.57
CA LEU A 250 11.35 3.34 -17.64
C LEU A 250 10.99 3.75 -19.07
N PHE A 251 9.73 4.13 -19.30
CA PHE A 251 9.29 4.85 -20.50
C PHE A 251 9.00 6.32 -20.15
N GLY A 252 9.96 7.03 -19.56
CA GLY A 252 9.75 8.41 -19.09
C GLY A 252 10.67 8.82 -17.93
N LYS A 253 10.30 9.91 -17.24
CA LYS A 253 11.08 10.48 -16.14
C LYS A 253 11.40 9.44 -15.06
N THR A 254 12.58 9.59 -14.47
CA THR A 254 13.13 8.83 -13.34
C THR A 254 12.07 8.53 -12.27
N PHE A 255 11.92 7.26 -11.88
CA PHE A 255 11.24 6.87 -10.64
C PHE A 255 11.81 7.70 -9.48
N TYR A 256 10.99 8.58 -8.91
CA TYR A 256 11.35 9.25 -7.67
C TYR A 256 11.06 8.29 -6.53
N PHE A 257 12.09 7.59 -6.06
CA PHE A 257 12.05 7.03 -4.73
C PHE A 257 12.12 8.21 -3.76
N LEU A 258 10.98 8.57 -3.19
CA LEU A 258 10.94 9.63 -2.20
C LEU A 258 11.67 9.10 -0.97
N LEU A 259 12.89 9.58 -0.76
CA LEU A 259 13.60 9.42 0.49
C LEU A 259 12.81 10.23 1.51
N GLN A 260 12.17 9.54 2.46
CA GLN A 260 11.75 10.19 3.69
C GLN A 260 13.01 10.47 4.47
N ASP A 261 13.45 11.72 4.49
CA ASP A 261 14.14 12.19 5.68
C ASP A 261 13.16 12.04 6.84
N GLU A 262 13.65 11.43 7.91
CA GLU A 262 12.91 10.78 9.00
C GLU A 262 11.59 11.47 9.40
N ASN A 263 10.46 10.87 9.05
CA ASN A 263 9.17 11.32 9.57
C ASN A 263 8.93 10.78 10.97
N ILE A 264 8.70 11.70 11.90
CA ILE A 264 8.25 11.43 13.26
C ILE A 264 6.73 11.21 13.21
N SER A 265 6.28 9.99 13.51
CA SER A 265 4.85 9.67 13.72
C SER A 265 4.56 9.66 15.22
N PHE A 266 3.64 10.49 15.71
CA PHE A 266 3.36 10.65 17.15
C PHE A 266 2.42 9.58 17.71
#